data_AF-X1QY90-F1
#
_entry.id   AF-X1QY90-F1
#
_cell.length_a   1.000
_cell.length_b   1.000
_cell.length_c   1.000
_cell.angle_alpha   90.00
_cell.angle_beta   90.00
_cell.angle_gamma   90.00
#
_symmetry.space_group_name_H-M   'P 1'
#
loop_
_entity.id
_entity.type
_entity.pdbx_description
1 polymer ?
#
loop_
_entity_poly.entity_id
_entity_poly.type
_entity_poly.pdbx_seq_one_letter_code
_entity_poly.pdbx_strand_id
1 'polypeptide(L)'
;MRSPFSFITRPINGKRYTNSKEIEGVDVITSTSEEDHTSSTREAEVIALPLGYEGPIEVGDTLLVHHNVFKFYNDMKGRQQSGKSFFRDDLFFVDTEQFYMYRHDGEWHAYDRYCFVQPVAPE
;
A
#
# COMPACT_ATOMS: atom_id res chain seq x y z
N MET A 1 11.65 15.82 -0.19
CA MET A 1 10.31 16.42 0.06
C MET A 1 9.75 15.75 1.30
N ARG A 2 9.25 16.49 2.28
CA ARG A 2 8.59 15.93 3.48
C ARG A 2 7.20 16.55 3.60
N SER A 3 6.19 15.72 3.84
CA SER A 3 4.84 16.19 4.10
C SER A 3 4.72 16.61 5.57
N PRO A 4 3.90 17.62 5.92
CA PRO A 4 3.68 17.98 7.31
C PRO A 4 3.06 16.85 8.14
N PHE A 5 2.14 16.06 7.55
CA PHE A 5 1.30 15.14 8.32
C PHE A 5 1.25 13.70 7.77
N SER A 6 1.70 13.46 6.53
CA SER A 6 1.53 12.15 5.89
C SER A 6 2.86 11.49 5.55
N PHE A 7 2.88 10.16 5.54
CA PHE A 7 3.96 9.41 4.92
C PHE A 7 3.88 9.57 3.40
N ILE A 8 5.04 9.63 2.75
CA ILE A 8 5.12 9.56 1.29
C ILE A 8 5.58 8.14 0.95
N THR A 9 4.77 7.41 0.19
CA THR A 9 5.03 6.01 -0.15
C THR A 9 4.92 5.77 -1.65
N ARG A 10 5.46 4.64 -2.12
CA ARG A 10 5.22 4.09 -3.46
C ARG A 10 4.72 2.65 -3.37
N PRO A 11 3.90 2.16 -4.32
CA PRO A 11 3.55 0.74 -4.36
C PRO A 11 4.79 -0.12 -4.61
N ILE A 12 4.89 -1.25 -3.90
CA ILE A 12 5.93 -2.24 -4.17
C ILE A 12 5.81 -2.73 -5.63
N ASN A 13 6.96 -2.89 -6.30
CA ASN A 13 7.08 -3.26 -7.72
C ASN A 13 6.56 -2.21 -8.72
N GLY A 14 6.24 -0.98 -8.28
CA GLY A 14 5.76 0.09 -9.16
C GLY A 14 4.40 -0.20 -9.82
N LYS A 15 3.70 -1.25 -9.38
CA LYS A 15 2.38 -1.64 -9.89
C LYS A 15 1.32 -1.43 -8.80
N ARG A 16 0.26 -0.70 -9.14
CA ARG A 16 -0.89 -0.47 -8.24
C ARG A 16 -1.79 -1.69 -8.09
N TYR A 17 -1.73 -2.60 -9.05
CA TYR A 17 -2.49 -3.85 -9.07
C TYR A 17 -1.53 -5.02 -9.32
N THR A 18 -1.64 -6.05 -8.49
CA THR A 18 -1.00 -7.36 -8.67
C THR A 18 -2.01 -8.30 -9.29
N ASN A 19 -2.40 -8.00 -10.53
CA ASN A 19 -3.42 -8.74 -11.26
C ASN A 19 -2.84 -9.73 -12.29
N SER A 20 -1.51 -9.85 -12.36
CA SER A 20 -0.82 -10.88 -13.13
C SER A 20 0.01 -11.77 -12.21
N LYS A 21 0.04 -13.06 -12.52
CA LYS A 21 0.95 -14.04 -11.90
C LYS A 21 1.72 -14.75 -12.99
N GLU A 22 3.02 -14.88 -12.79
CA GLU A 22 3.87 -15.68 -13.66
C GLU A 22 3.72 -17.17 -13.28
N ILE A 23 3.26 -17.98 -14.21
CA ILE A 23 3.14 -19.43 -14.07
C ILE A 23 3.93 -20.05 -15.22
N GLU A 24 5.02 -20.75 -14.90
CA GLU A 24 5.88 -21.42 -15.89
C GLU A 24 6.39 -20.50 -17.03
N GLY A 25 6.72 -19.25 -16.70
CA GLY A 25 7.20 -18.26 -17.68
C GLY A 25 6.10 -17.63 -18.55
N VAL A 26 4.84 -17.90 -18.24
CA VAL A 26 3.67 -17.25 -18.86
C VAL A 26 3.03 -16.29 -17.85
N ASP A 27 2.91 -15.01 -18.22
CA ASP A 27 2.15 -14.03 -17.46
C ASP A 27 0.65 -14.29 -17.61
N VAL A 28 0.02 -14.80 -16.56
CA VAL A 28 -1.42 -15.07 -16.51
C VAL A 28 -2.12 -13.93 -15.78
N ILE A 29 -3.08 -13.29 -16.44
CA ILE A 29 -3.92 -12.26 -15.83
C ILE A 29 -4.96 -12.95 -14.94
N THR A 30 -4.89 -12.75 -13.63
CA THR A 30 -5.77 -13.37 -12.64
C THR A 30 -6.98 -12.52 -12.30
N SER A 31 -6.95 -11.21 -12.57
CA SER A 31 -8.09 -10.32 -12.40
C SER A 31 -8.08 -9.19 -13.44
N THR A 32 -9.21 -8.96 -14.09
CA THR A 32 -9.38 -7.88 -15.07
C THR A 32 -10.15 -6.69 -14.51
N SER A 33 -10.67 -6.78 -13.28
CA SER A 33 -11.49 -5.75 -12.67
C SER A 33 -10.64 -4.82 -11.80
N GLU A 34 -10.63 -3.52 -12.14
CA GLU A 34 -10.01 -2.47 -11.32
C GLU A 34 -10.77 -2.21 -10.00
N GLU A 35 -12.02 -2.66 -9.92
CA GLU A 35 -12.87 -2.48 -8.75
C GLU A 35 -12.61 -3.53 -7.66
N ASP A 36 -12.01 -4.65 -8.04
CA ASP A 36 -11.71 -5.78 -7.17
C ASP A 36 -10.61 -5.44 -6.14
N HIS A 37 -10.99 -5.45 -4.86
CA HIS A 37 -10.05 -5.15 -3.77
C HIS A 37 -9.02 -6.28 -3.53
N THR A 38 -9.25 -7.48 -4.08
CA THR A 38 -8.36 -8.63 -3.89
C THR A 38 -7.12 -8.55 -4.78
N SER A 39 -7.21 -7.87 -5.92
CA SER A 39 -6.13 -7.68 -6.89
C SER A 39 -5.34 -6.38 -6.70
N SER A 40 -5.76 -5.52 -5.77
CA SER A 40 -5.08 -4.26 -5.45
C SER A 40 -3.82 -4.52 -4.61
N THR A 41 -2.70 -3.93 -4.99
CA THR A 41 -1.46 -3.95 -4.18
C THR A 41 -1.75 -3.33 -2.81
N ARG A 42 -1.21 -3.89 -1.74
CA ARG A 42 -1.38 -3.35 -0.37
C ARG A 42 -0.07 -3.08 0.34
N GLU A 43 1.05 -3.34 -0.32
CA GLU A 43 2.37 -3.09 0.23
C GLU A 43 2.93 -1.79 -0.36
N ALA A 44 3.33 -0.88 0.51
CA ALA A 44 3.81 0.44 0.16
C ALA A 44 5.20 0.67 0.76
N GLU A 45 6.20 0.99 -0.05
CA GLU A 45 7.53 1.35 0.44
C GLU A 45 7.57 2.82 0.87
N VAL A 46 8.09 3.10 2.06
CA VAL A 46 8.22 4.45 2.61
C VAL A 46 9.37 5.20 1.94
N ILE A 47 9.05 6.31 1.28
CA ILE A 47 10.02 7.18 0.62
C ILE A 47 10.38 8.39 1.49
N ALA A 48 9.41 8.91 2.26
CA ALA A 48 9.68 9.97 3.22
C ALA A 48 8.71 9.95 4.40
N LEU A 49 9.23 10.31 5.57
CA LEU A 49 8.48 10.44 6.81
C LEU A 49 7.84 11.84 6.96
N PRO A 50 6.71 11.95 7.67
CA PRO A 50 6.14 13.25 8.01
C PRO A 50 7.07 14.09 8.89
N LEU A 51 6.88 15.42 8.86
CA LEU A 51 7.62 16.33 9.73
C LEU A 51 7.21 16.11 11.19
N GLY A 52 8.21 15.88 12.06
CA GLY A 52 7.96 15.65 13.49
C GLY A 52 7.53 14.22 13.84
N TYR A 53 7.63 13.28 12.89
CA TYR A 53 7.45 11.86 13.21
C TYR A 53 8.65 11.34 14.02
N GLU A 54 8.38 10.79 15.19
CA GLU A 54 9.37 10.22 16.13
C GLU A 54 9.11 8.72 16.40
N GLY A 55 8.27 8.09 15.58
CA GLY A 55 7.97 6.67 15.72
C GLY A 55 9.03 5.77 15.06
N PRO A 56 8.83 4.44 15.14
CA PRO A 56 9.83 3.45 14.73
C PRO A 56 9.92 3.23 13.20
N ILE A 57 9.03 3.80 12.40
CA ILE A 57 9.01 3.60 10.94
C ILE A 57 10.14 4.41 10.29
N GLU A 58 10.92 3.76 9.43
CA GLU A 58 12.02 4.36 8.70
C GLU A 58 11.76 4.46 7.18
N VAL A 59 12.61 5.23 6.49
CA VAL A 59 12.59 5.27 5.02
C VAL A 59 13.10 3.94 4.49
N GLY A 60 12.35 3.31 3.60
CA GLY A 60 12.61 1.97 3.08
C GLY A 60 11.72 0.88 3.69
N ASP A 61 11.06 1.15 4.82
CA ASP A 61 10.12 0.21 5.42
C ASP A 61 8.91 -0.04 4.51
N THR A 62 8.26 -1.20 4.70
CA THR A 62 7.04 -1.54 3.96
C THR A 62 5.81 -1.33 4.83
N LEU A 63 4.87 -0.48 4.42
CA LEU A 63 3.57 -0.34 5.06
C LEU A 63 2.54 -1.28 4.42
N LEU A 64 1.72 -1.93 5.25
CA LEU A 64 0.52 -2.62 4.82
C LEU A 64 -0.66 -1.63 4.80
N VAL A 65 -0.92 -1.05 3.63
CA VAL A 65 -1.91 0.01 3.43
C VAL A 65 -3.31 -0.53 3.16
N HIS A 66 -4.31 0.32 3.38
CA HIS A 66 -5.67 0.05 2.97
C HIS A 66 -5.78 -0.04 1.43
N HIS A 67 -6.61 -0.95 0.94
CA HIS A 67 -6.76 -1.24 -0.49
C HIS A 67 -7.18 -0.04 -1.36
N ASN A 68 -7.75 1.01 -0.75
CA ASN A 68 -8.11 2.24 -1.48
C ASN A 68 -6.93 3.20 -1.71
N VAL A 69 -5.78 3.01 -1.07
CA VAL A 69 -4.64 3.94 -1.21
C VAL A 69 -4.14 3.99 -2.65
N PHE A 70 -4.07 2.85 -3.33
CA PHE A 70 -3.59 2.77 -4.72
C PHE A 70 -4.70 2.66 -5.76
N LYS A 71 -5.97 2.72 -5.35
CA LYS A 71 -7.12 2.44 -6.21
C LYS A 71 -7.39 3.56 -7.23
N PHE A 72 -7.73 3.17 -8.45
CA PHE A 72 -8.37 4.05 -9.42
C PHE A 72 -9.88 4.07 -9.22
N TYR A 73 -10.48 5.23 -9.46
CA TYR A 73 -11.93 5.38 -9.51
C TYR A 73 -12.34 6.01 -10.84
N ASN A 74 -13.57 5.74 -11.28
CA ASN A 74 -14.16 6.41 -12.42
C ASN A 74 -14.95 7.63 -11.95
N ASP A 75 -14.73 8.78 -12.58
CA ASP A 75 -15.56 9.95 -12.32
C ASP A 75 -16.98 9.78 -12.89
N MET A 76 -17.85 10.76 -12.65
CA MET A 76 -19.23 10.75 -13.18
C MET A 76 -19.34 10.66 -14.71
N LYS A 77 -18.22 10.85 -15.44
CA LYS A 77 -18.13 10.75 -16.90
C LYS A 77 -17.41 9.47 -17.36
N GLY A 78 -17.14 8.53 -16.45
CA GLY A 78 -16.45 7.27 -16.75
C GLY A 78 -14.95 7.44 -17.04
N ARG A 79 -14.34 8.56 -16.66
CA ARG A 79 -12.90 8.78 -16.84
C ARG A 79 -12.16 8.23 -15.62
N GLN A 80 -11.12 7.44 -15.87
CA GLN A 80 -10.25 6.93 -14.82
C GLN A 80 -9.53 8.08 -14.12
N GLN A 81 -9.55 8.08 -12.79
CA GLN A 81 -8.92 9.05 -11.91
C GLN A 81 -8.21 8.31 -10.78
N SER A 82 -7.10 8.87 -10.30
CA SER A 82 -6.42 8.32 -9.13
C SER A 82 -7.10 8.76 -7.84
N GLY A 83 -7.14 7.86 -6.84
CA GLY A 83 -7.63 8.15 -5.50
C GLY A 83 -7.01 9.40 -4.85
N LYS A 84 -7.66 9.92 -3.81
CA LYS A 84 -7.23 11.11 -3.05
C LYS A 84 -5.76 11.03 -2.58
N SER A 85 -5.27 9.83 -2.28
CA SER A 85 -3.90 9.61 -1.81
C SER A 85 -2.84 9.85 -2.90
N PHE A 86 -3.20 9.85 -4.18
CA PHE A 86 -2.22 10.02 -5.25
C PHE A 86 -1.66 11.44 -5.31
N PHE A 87 -0.35 11.54 -5.50
CA PHE A 87 0.36 12.80 -5.68
C PHE A 87 0.92 12.97 -7.10
N ARG A 88 2.12 12.43 -7.37
CA ARG A 88 2.80 12.46 -8.68
C ARG A 88 3.82 11.33 -8.75
N ASP A 89 4.22 10.91 -9.96
CA ASP A 89 5.32 9.95 -10.17
C ASP A 89 5.17 8.66 -9.32
N ASP A 90 3.94 8.15 -9.22
CA ASP A 90 3.55 7.02 -8.36
C ASP A 90 3.88 7.17 -6.86
N LEU A 91 4.00 8.41 -6.40
CA LEU A 91 4.03 8.75 -4.99
C LEU A 91 2.62 8.97 -4.45
N PHE A 92 2.42 8.48 -3.23
CA PHE A 92 1.15 8.55 -2.51
C PHE A 92 1.34 9.11 -1.12
N PHE A 93 0.38 9.90 -0.68
CA PHE A 93 0.25 10.31 0.72
C PHE A 93 -0.57 9.28 1.48
N VAL A 94 0.02 8.77 2.55
CA VAL A 94 -0.59 7.79 3.46
C VAL A 94 -0.63 8.39 4.86
N ASP A 95 -1.83 8.49 5.41
CA ASP A 95 -2.07 8.88 6.79
C ASP A 95 -1.97 7.66 7.73
N THR A 96 -1.79 7.89 9.03
CA THR A 96 -1.72 6.87 10.08
C THR A 96 -2.98 6.00 10.18
N GLU A 97 -4.12 6.47 9.69
CA GLU A 97 -5.36 5.69 9.62
C GLU A 97 -5.48 4.83 8.35
N GLN A 98 -4.57 5.01 7.39
CA GLN A 98 -4.61 4.36 6.07
C GLN A 98 -3.66 3.16 5.96
N PHE A 99 -3.00 2.76 7.03
CA PHE A 99 -2.20 1.53 7.10
C PHE A 99 -2.38 0.83 8.45
N TYR A 100 -2.07 -0.45 8.46
CA TYR A 100 -2.34 -1.32 9.61
C TYR A 100 -1.08 -1.84 10.29
N MET A 101 -0.04 -2.09 9.50
CA MET A 101 1.22 -2.67 9.92
C MET A 101 2.35 -2.06 9.13
N TYR A 102 3.56 -2.15 9.66
CA TYR A 102 4.79 -1.85 8.95
C TYR A 102 5.75 -3.04 9.07
N ARG A 103 6.56 -3.26 8.05
CA ARG A 103 7.63 -4.25 8.04
C ARG A 103 8.95 -3.53 8.14
N HIS A 104 9.70 -3.85 9.18
CA HIS A 104 11.04 -3.34 9.46
C HIS A 104 11.97 -4.55 9.66
N ASP A 105 13.14 -4.55 9.03
CA ASP A 105 14.11 -5.65 9.10
C ASP A 105 13.54 -7.07 8.85
N GLY A 106 12.51 -7.15 8.00
CA GLY A 106 11.86 -8.40 7.62
C GLY A 106 10.75 -8.86 8.58
N GLU A 107 10.55 -8.19 9.71
CA GLU A 107 9.50 -8.49 10.68
C GLU A 107 8.32 -7.54 10.56
N TRP A 108 7.11 -8.08 10.72
CA TRP A 108 5.88 -7.29 10.67
C TRP A 108 5.49 -6.81 12.08
N HIS A 109 5.34 -5.51 12.21
CA HIS A 109 4.89 -4.85 13.43
C HIS A 109 3.53 -4.20 13.19
N ALA A 110 2.58 -4.44 14.10
CA ALA A 110 1.31 -3.74 14.06
C ALA A 110 1.51 -2.28 14.48
N TYR A 111 0.73 -1.38 13.87
CA TYR A 111 0.82 0.05 14.17
C TYR A 111 -0.26 0.48 15.18
N ASP A 112 0.15 1.24 16.20
CA ASP A 112 -0.74 1.79 17.24
C ASP A 112 -1.58 0.68 17.93
N ARG A 113 -2.80 0.97 18.38
CA ARG A 113 -3.96 0.51 17.62
C ARG A 113 -4.16 -0.99 17.38
N TYR A 114 -3.55 -1.44 16.30
CA TYR A 114 -3.94 -2.66 15.61
C TYR A 114 -3.30 -3.89 16.26
N CYS A 115 -4.01 -5.00 16.26
CA CYS A 115 -3.51 -6.30 16.72
C CYS A 115 -3.90 -7.36 15.70
N PHE A 116 -2.91 -7.99 15.09
CA PHE A 116 -3.10 -9.07 14.14
C PHE A 116 -2.75 -10.39 14.81
N VAL A 117 -3.68 -11.34 14.76
CA VAL A 117 -3.51 -12.65 15.38
C VAL A 117 -3.26 -13.67 14.28
N GLN A 118 -2.13 -14.36 14.35
CA GLN A 118 -1.86 -15.50 13.50
C GLN A 118 -2.54 -16.74 14.11
N PRO A 119 -3.20 -17.60 13.31
CA PRO A 119 -3.70 -18.87 13.79
C PRO A 119 -2.56 -19.70 14.39
N VAL A 120 -2.82 -20.36 15.52
CA VAL A 120 -1.87 -21.32 16.09
C VAL A 120 -1.74 -22.50 15.13
N ALA A 121 -0.52 -23.02 14.97
CA ALA A 121 -0.31 -24.22 14.17
C ALA A 121 -1.14 -25.39 14.74
N PRO A 122 -1.74 -26.23 13.89
CA PRO A 122 -2.38 -27.46 14.36
C PRO A 122 -1.34 -28.36 15.06
N GLU A 123 -1.76 -28.98 16.16
CA GLU A 123 -0.97 -29.99 16.90
C GLU A 123 -0.73 -31.27 16.08
#